data_AF-A0A672FBD4-F1
#
_entry.id   AF-A0A672FBD4-F1
#
_cell.length_a   1.000
_cell.length_b   1.000
_cell.length_c   1.000
_cell.angle_alpha   90.00
_cell.angle_beta   90.00
_cell.angle_gamma   90.00
#
_symmetry.space_group_name_H-M   'P 1'
#
loop_
_entity.id
_entity.type
_entity.pdbx_description
1 polymer ?
#
loop_
_entity_poly.entity_id
_entity_poly.type
_entity_poly.pdbx_seq_one_letter_code
_entity_poly.pdbx_strand_id
1 'polypeptide(L)'
;GGNSTDVQRVRERLQGTVQTVRERLQGTVQTVREERLQGTVQTVRERLQGTVQTVRERLGGTVQTVRERLQGTVQTVRERLQGTVQTVRERLQGTVQTTVRERLQGTVQTVRERLQGTVQTVRERLQGTVQTVRERLQGTVQTVRERLQGTVQTVREERLQGTVQTVRERLQGTVQTVRE
;
A
#
# COMPACT_ATOMS: atom_id res chain seq x y z
N GLY A 1 -57.49 -42.46 -3.52
CA GLY A 1 -56.53 -42.67 -2.43
C GLY A 1 -55.13 -42.27 -2.82
N GLY A 2 -54.47 -43.03 -3.72
CA GLY A 2 -53.04 -42.89 -4.05
C GLY A 2 -52.55 -41.48 -4.39
N ASN A 3 -53.19 -40.80 -5.36
CA ASN A 3 -52.69 -39.55 -5.94
C ASN A 3 -52.55 -38.37 -4.93
N SER A 4 -53.38 -38.32 -3.90
CA SER A 4 -53.29 -37.26 -2.87
C SER A 4 -52.13 -37.48 -1.90
N THR A 5 -51.82 -38.73 -1.58
CA THR A 5 -50.71 -39.14 -0.71
C THR A 5 -49.36 -38.96 -1.40
N ASP A 6 -49.27 -39.27 -2.69
CA ASP A 6 -48.02 -39.12 -3.46
C ASP A 6 -47.65 -37.64 -3.62
N VAL A 7 -48.63 -36.79 -3.96
CA VAL A 7 -48.45 -35.33 -4.01
C VAL A 7 -48.00 -34.75 -2.66
N GLN A 8 -48.56 -35.24 -1.54
CA GLN A 8 -48.10 -34.85 -0.20
C GLN A 8 -46.65 -35.26 0.06
N ARG A 9 -46.26 -36.50 -0.27
CA ARG A 9 -44.87 -36.97 -0.11
C ARG A 9 -43.88 -36.18 -0.99
N VAL A 10 -44.26 -35.83 -2.22
CA VAL A 10 -43.42 -34.96 -3.09
C VAL A 10 -43.21 -33.62 -2.41
N ARG A 11 -44.28 -33.02 -1.91
CA ARG A 11 -44.24 -31.70 -1.28
C ARG A 11 -43.33 -31.70 -0.06
N GLU A 12 -43.42 -32.71 0.80
CA GLU A 12 -42.54 -32.86 1.97
C GLU A 12 -41.07 -33.06 1.57
N ARG A 13 -40.78 -33.92 0.57
CA ARG A 13 -39.41 -34.12 0.05
C ARG A 13 -38.83 -32.86 -0.60
N LEU A 14 -39.64 -32.10 -1.33
CA LEU A 14 -39.24 -30.82 -1.92
C LEU A 14 -38.96 -29.78 -0.84
N GLN A 15 -39.82 -29.68 0.18
CA GLN A 15 -39.59 -28.79 1.33
C GLN A 15 -38.30 -29.14 2.07
N GLY A 16 -38.06 -30.42 2.35
CA GLY A 16 -36.81 -30.88 2.97
C GLY A 16 -35.59 -30.59 2.09
N THR A 17 -35.71 -30.74 0.77
CA THR A 17 -34.63 -30.38 -0.16
C THR A 17 -34.34 -28.88 -0.12
N VAL A 18 -35.38 -28.03 -0.22
CA VAL A 18 -35.28 -26.56 -0.14
C VAL A 18 -34.65 -26.12 1.19
N GLN A 19 -35.04 -26.73 2.30
CA GLN A 19 -34.48 -26.44 3.62
C GLN A 19 -32.99 -26.79 3.69
N THR A 20 -32.62 -27.97 3.18
CA THR A 20 -31.20 -28.39 3.08
C THR A 20 -30.39 -27.41 2.22
N VAL A 21 -30.96 -26.89 1.12
CA VAL A 21 -30.28 -25.88 0.28
C VAL A 21 -30.02 -24.61 1.08
N ARG A 22 -31.04 -24.14 1.80
CA ARG A 22 -30.97 -22.90 2.56
C ARG A 22 -29.89 -22.97 3.63
N GLU A 23 -29.80 -24.08 4.35
CA GLU A 23 -28.78 -24.32 5.37
C GLU A 23 -27.38 -24.40 4.75
N ARG A 24 -27.20 -25.12 3.63
CA ARG A 24 -25.90 -25.20 2.92
C ARG A 24 -25.45 -23.85 2.36
N LEU A 25 -26.37 -23.05 1.82
CA LEU A 25 -26.08 -21.71 1.35
C LEU A 25 -25.68 -20.78 2.50
N GLN A 26 -26.40 -20.84 3.62
CA GLN A 26 -26.06 -20.08 4.82
C GLN A 26 -24.67 -20.44 5.35
N GLY A 27 -24.35 -21.73 5.49
CA GLY A 27 -23.02 -22.17 5.90
C GLY A 27 -21.91 -21.75 4.93
N THR A 28 -22.17 -21.81 3.62
CA THR A 28 -21.23 -21.34 2.59
C THR A 28 -20.98 -19.83 2.71
N VAL A 29 -22.05 -19.04 2.86
CA VAL A 29 -21.95 -17.58 3.03
C VAL A 29 -21.20 -17.23 4.30
N GLN A 30 -21.47 -17.93 5.41
CA GLN A 30 -20.81 -17.70 6.68
C GLN A 30 -19.30 -18.00 6.60
N THR A 31 -18.93 -19.17 6.08
CA THR A 31 -17.51 -19.57 5.88
C THR A 31 -16.76 -18.53 5.04
N VAL A 32 -17.39 -18.02 3.98
CA VAL A 32 -16.78 -17.01 3.11
C VAL A 32 -16.57 -15.69 3.84
N ARG A 33 -17.58 -15.26 4.60
CA ARG A 33 -17.53 -14.00 5.33
C ARG A 33 -16.51 -14.04 6.46
N GLU A 34 -16.57 -15.07 7.29
CA GLU A 34 -15.79 -15.17 8.53
C GLU A 34 -14.37 -15.66 8.29
N GLU A 35 -14.15 -16.67 7.46
CA GLU A 35 -12.80 -17.24 7.32
C GLU A 35 -12.02 -16.59 6.17
N ARG A 36 -12.64 -16.49 4.99
CA ARG A 36 -11.90 -16.10 3.77
C ARG A 36 -11.78 -14.59 3.63
N LEU A 37 -12.90 -13.86 3.76
CA LEU A 37 -12.91 -12.42 3.59
C LEU A 37 -12.25 -11.71 4.78
N GLN A 38 -12.60 -12.05 6.03
CA GLN A 38 -11.93 -11.45 7.19
C GLN A 38 -10.44 -11.81 7.24
N GLY A 39 -10.07 -13.07 7.01
CA GLY A 39 -8.65 -13.48 6.96
C GLY A 39 -7.87 -12.76 5.85
N THR A 40 -8.48 -12.57 4.68
CA THR A 40 -7.89 -11.76 3.60
C THR A 40 -7.76 -10.30 4.03
N VAL A 41 -8.80 -9.69 4.59
CA VAL A 41 -8.77 -8.31 5.09
C VAL A 41 -7.70 -8.12 6.17
N GLN A 42 -7.54 -9.08 7.07
CA GLN A 42 -6.51 -9.05 8.10
C GLN A 42 -5.10 -9.11 7.50
N THR A 43 -4.85 -10.06 6.61
CA THR A 43 -3.57 -10.17 5.87
C THR A 43 -3.24 -8.88 5.11
N VAL A 44 -4.26 -8.27 4.51
CA VAL A 44 -4.14 -6.99 3.79
C VAL A 44 -3.76 -5.87 4.75
N ARG A 45 -4.42 -5.80 5.91
CA ARG A 45 -4.13 -4.80 6.94
C ARG A 45 -2.69 -4.91 7.43
N GLU A 46 -2.23 -6.12 7.71
CA GLU A 46 -0.85 -6.39 8.14
C GLU A 46 0.17 -6.00 7.06
N ARG A 47 -0.07 -6.38 5.80
CA ARG A 47 0.78 -5.97 4.67
C ARG A 47 0.85 -4.45 4.51
N LEU A 48 -0.30 -3.76 4.59
CA LEU A 48 -0.35 -2.30 4.52
C LEU A 48 0.41 -1.66 5.69
N GLN A 49 0.24 -2.18 6.91
CA GLN A 49 0.99 -1.71 8.08
C GLN A 49 2.51 -1.87 7.90
N GLY A 50 2.97 -3.04 7.44
CA GLY A 50 4.39 -3.29 7.17
C GLY A 50 4.95 -2.38 6.07
N THR A 51 4.18 -2.15 5.00
CA THR A 51 4.56 -1.18 3.96
C THR A 51 4.66 0.24 4.53
N VAL A 52 3.67 0.69 5.31
CA VAL A 52 3.69 2.01 5.96
C VAL A 52 4.88 2.17 6.90
N GLN A 53 5.22 1.14 7.66
CA GLN A 53 6.38 1.14 8.55
C GLN A 53 7.69 1.29 7.75
N THR A 54 7.88 0.47 6.72
CA THR A 54 9.04 0.55 5.83
C THR A 54 9.17 1.93 5.19
N VAL A 55 8.04 2.54 4.82
CA VAL A 55 8.00 3.90 4.26
C VAL A 55 8.47 4.94 5.28
N ARG A 56 7.98 4.87 6.52
CA ARG A 56 8.39 5.78 7.59
C ARG A 56 9.88 5.68 7.86
N GLU A 57 10.43 4.47 7.94
CA GLU A 57 11.86 4.23 8.17
C GLU A 57 12.72 4.81 7.04
N ARG A 58 12.35 4.55 5.77
CA ARG A 58 13.07 5.11 4.60
C ARG A 58 13.03 6.64 4.57
N LEU A 59 11.87 7.24 4.81
CA LEU A 59 11.75 8.70 4.88
C LEU A 59 12.57 9.27 6.03
N GLY A 60 12.55 8.63 7.20
CA GLY A 60 13.38 9.01 8.35
C GLY A 60 14.87 9.00 8.01
N GLY A 61 15.36 7.92 7.39
CA GLY A 61 16.76 7.81 6.97
C GLY A 61 17.17 8.85 5.91
N THR A 62 16.29 9.12 4.94
CA THR A 62 16.53 10.18 3.95
C THR A 62 16.60 11.55 4.62
N VAL A 63 15.67 11.88 5.52
CA VAL A 63 15.66 13.15 6.27
C VAL A 63 16.91 13.31 7.12
N GLN A 64 17.35 12.25 7.80
CA GLN A 64 18.57 12.27 8.59
C GLN A 64 19.82 12.53 7.72
N THR A 65 19.96 11.78 6.63
CA THR A 65 21.08 11.96 5.68
C THR A 65 21.12 13.39 5.12
N VAL A 66 19.95 13.97 4.84
CA VAL A 66 19.82 15.36 4.39
C VAL A 66 20.30 16.34 5.46
N ARG A 67 19.88 16.15 6.72
CA ARG A 67 20.27 17.01 7.83
C ARG A 67 21.79 17.00 8.03
N GLU A 68 22.40 15.82 8.00
CA GLU A 68 23.85 15.65 8.14
C GLU A 68 24.62 16.34 6.99
N ARG A 69 24.18 16.17 5.74
CA ARG A 69 24.79 16.87 4.59
C ARG A 69 24.69 18.39 4.71
N LEU A 70 23.53 18.91 5.10
CA LEU A 70 23.35 20.36 5.28
C LEU A 70 24.24 20.90 6.39
N GLN A 71 24.34 20.19 7.53
CA GLN A 71 25.25 20.55 8.62
C GLN A 71 26.71 20.59 8.15
N GLY A 72 27.18 19.56 7.44
CA GLY A 72 28.54 19.52 6.89
C GLY A 72 28.84 20.66 5.91
N THR A 73 27.89 20.97 5.01
CA THR A 73 28.03 22.11 4.08
C THR A 73 28.10 23.44 4.84
N VAL A 74 27.23 23.66 5.83
CA VAL A 74 27.23 24.89 6.65
C VAL A 74 28.56 25.03 7.40
N GLN A 75 29.09 23.95 7.97
CA GLN A 75 30.35 23.96 8.68
C GLN A 75 31.53 24.30 7.76
N THR A 76 31.63 23.64 6.60
CA THR A 76 32.66 23.93 5.59
C THR A 76 32.62 25.40 5.13
N VAL A 77 31.41 25.94 4.96
CA VAL A 77 31.21 27.35 4.60
C VAL A 77 31.72 28.29 5.69
N ARG A 78 31.39 28.00 6.96
CA ARG A 78 31.81 28.81 8.10
C ARG A 78 33.32 28.87 8.22
N GLU A 79 34.00 27.73 8.04
CA GLU A 79 35.45 27.62 8.05
C GLU A 79 36.11 28.42 6.93
N ARG A 80 35.60 28.32 5.69
CA ARG A 80 36.11 29.14 4.56
C ARG A 80 35.95 30.64 4.82
N LEU A 81 34.80 31.07 5.34
CA LEU A 81 34.57 32.48 5.66
C LEU A 81 35.52 32.97 6.75
N GLN A 82 35.74 32.18 7.80
CA GLN A 82 36.72 32.51 8.84
C GLN A 82 38.13 32.65 8.28
N GLY A 83 38.58 31.70 7.45
CA GLY A 83 39.90 31.77 6.81
C GLY A 83 40.07 33.00 5.90
N THR A 84 39.05 33.33 5.11
CA THR A 84 39.04 34.56 4.29
C THR A 84 39.12 35.81 5.16
N VAL A 85 38.34 35.89 6.24
CA VAL A 85 38.36 37.04 7.17
C VAL A 85 39.74 37.19 7.82
N GLN A 86 40.38 36.09 8.22
CA GLN A 86 41.70 36.11 8.84
C GLN A 86 42.78 36.58 7.86
N THR A 87 42.80 36.03 6.65
CA THR A 87 43.70 36.47 5.57
C THR A 87 43.50 37.95 5.25
N VAL A 88 42.26 38.45 5.29
CA VAL A 88 41.93 39.86 5.05
C VAL A 88 42.45 40.74 6.20
N ARG A 89 42.30 40.34 7.46
CA ARG A 89 42.85 41.09 8.61
C ARG A 89 44.36 41.24 8.51
N GLU A 90 45.06 40.19 8.11
CA GLU A 90 46.52 40.23 7.90
C GLU A 90 46.91 41.16 6.74
N ARG A 91 46.17 41.17 5.62
CA ARG A 91 46.45 42.10 4.49
C ARG A 91 46.09 43.56 4.78
N LEU A 92 45.11 43.82 5.63
CA LEU A 92 44.72 45.18 6.04
C LEU A 92 45.76 45.86 6.94
N GLN A 93 46.65 45.09 7.58
CA GLN A 93 47.87 45.67 8.16
C GLN A 93 48.82 46.20 7.08
N GLY A 94 48.56 45.97 5.78
CA GLY A 94 49.41 46.35 4.65
C GLY A 94 48.81 47.36 3.64
N THR A 95 47.61 47.19 3.06
CA THR A 95 47.12 48.10 1.97
C THR A 95 45.60 47.96 1.62
N VAL A 96 44.93 49.11 1.38
CA VAL A 96 43.74 49.45 0.51
C VAL A 96 42.40 48.66 0.63
N GLN A 97 41.29 49.41 0.86
CA GLN A 97 39.92 48.93 1.12
C GLN A 97 39.14 48.36 -0.09
N THR A 98 39.45 48.72 -1.35
CA THR A 98 38.57 48.47 -2.51
C THR A 98 38.63 47.02 -3.02
N THR A 99 39.83 46.49 -3.26
CA THR A 99 40.05 45.09 -3.69
C THR A 99 39.54 44.06 -2.65
N VAL A 100 39.47 44.47 -1.38
CA VAL A 100 38.97 43.65 -0.27
C VAL A 100 37.47 43.42 -0.39
N ARG A 101 36.70 44.46 -0.73
CA ARG A 101 35.24 44.40 -0.87
C ARG A 101 34.83 43.41 -1.97
N GLU A 102 35.53 43.45 -3.09
CA GLU A 102 35.29 42.55 -4.23
C GLU A 102 35.63 41.08 -3.91
N ARG A 103 36.77 40.80 -3.24
CA ARG A 103 37.11 39.41 -2.84
C ARG A 103 36.12 38.83 -1.83
N LEU A 104 35.65 39.63 -0.87
CA LEU A 104 34.64 39.21 0.09
C LEU A 104 33.31 38.93 -0.61
N GLN A 105 32.87 39.81 -1.52
CA GLN A 105 31.67 39.59 -2.32
C GLN A 105 31.77 38.31 -3.17
N GLY A 106 32.89 38.07 -3.86
CA GLY A 106 33.09 36.85 -4.64
C GLY A 106 33.09 35.58 -3.79
N THR A 107 33.66 35.64 -2.57
CA THR A 107 33.62 34.52 -1.62
C THR A 107 32.19 34.22 -1.16
N VAL A 108 31.44 35.27 -0.78
CA VAL A 108 30.03 35.15 -0.37
C VAL A 108 29.17 34.59 -1.50
N GLN A 109 29.38 35.06 -2.73
CA GLN A 109 28.68 34.60 -3.92
C GLN A 109 28.92 33.10 -4.16
N THR A 110 30.18 32.67 -4.17
CA THR A 110 30.58 31.26 -4.33
C THR A 110 29.95 30.36 -3.24
N VAL A 111 29.91 30.85 -2.00
CA VAL A 111 29.26 30.15 -0.88
C VAL A 111 27.76 29.99 -1.12
N ARG A 112 27.10 31.06 -1.59
CA ARG A 112 25.66 31.06 -1.87
C ARG A 112 25.31 30.03 -2.93
N GLU A 113 26.10 29.95 -4.00
CA GLU A 113 25.93 28.99 -5.08
C GLU A 113 26.12 27.54 -4.60
N ARG A 114 27.14 27.25 -3.77
CA ARG A 114 27.32 25.90 -3.18
C ARG A 114 26.16 25.48 -2.28
N LEU A 115 25.63 26.41 -1.47
CA LEU A 115 24.46 26.14 -0.63
C LEU A 115 23.22 25.88 -1.48
N GLN A 116 22.99 26.66 -2.54
CA GLN A 116 21.88 26.43 -3.47
C GLN A 116 21.98 25.05 -4.15
N GLY A 117 23.16 24.67 -4.65
CA GLY A 117 23.39 23.36 -5.25
C GLY A 117 23.12 22.21 -4.25
N THR A 118 23.57 22.35 -3.01
CA THR A 118 23.29 21.35 -1.95
C THR A 118 21.79 21.21 -1.69
N VAL A 119 21.06 22.32 -1.60
CA VAL A 119 19.60 22.32 -1.39
C VAL A 119 18.88 21.69 -2.59
N GLN A 120 19.33 21.94 -3.81
CA GLN A 120 18.77 21.34 -5.03
C GLN A 120 18.90 19.81 -5.01
N THR A 121 20.11 19.29 -4.81
CA THR A 121 20.36 17.85 -4.74
C THR A 121 19.54 17.18 -3.63
N VAL A 122 19.35 17.85 -2.50
CA VAL A 122 18.49 17.37 -1.40
C VAL A 122 17.03 17.24 -1.84
N ARG A 123 16.48 18.25 -2.52
CA ARG A 123 15.10 18.23 -3.01
C ARG A 123 14.87 17.08 -3.98
N GLU A 124 15.80 16.84 -4.90
CA GLU A 124 15.72 15.74 -5.87
C GLU A 124 15.71 14.36 -5.19
N ARG A 125 16.59 14.13 -4.19
CA ARG A 125 16.62 12.86 -3.44
C ARG A 125 15.32 12.62 -2.65
N LEU A 126 14.74 13.66 -2.06
CA LEU A 126 13.46 13.57 -1.37
C LEU A 126 12.32 13.24 -2.33
N GLN A 127 12.27 13.90 -3.51
CA GLN A 127 11.28 13.61 -4.54
C GLN A 127 11.37 12.16 -5.02
N GLY A 128 12.57 11.66 -5.31
CA GLY A 128 12.79 10.26 -5.72
C GLY A 128 12.32 9.27 -4.64
N THR A 129 12.62 9.54 -3.37
CA THR A 129 12.15 8.71 -2.25
C THR A 129 10.62 8.67 -2.19
N VAL A 130 9.95 9.82 -2.30
CA VAL A 130 8.49 9.92 -2.30
C VAL A 130 7.86 9.15 -3.47
N GLN A 131 8.49 9.20 -4.65
CA GLN A 131 7.99 8.50 -5.83
C GLN A 131 8.05 6.97 -5.65
N THR A 132 9.20 6.44 -5.24
CA THR A 132 9.35 5.00 -4.93
C THR A 132 8.33 4.53 -3.88
N VAL A 133 8.02 5.37 -2.89
CA VAL A 133 7.02 5.07 -1.86
C VAL A 133 5.62 4.95 -2.48
N ARG A 134 5.23 5.89 -3.34
CA ARG A 134 3.92 5.86 -4.01
C ARG A 134 3.74 4.59 -4.84
N GLU A 135 4.76 4.20 -5.59
CA GLU A 135 4.75 3.00 -6.43
C GLU A 135 4.55 1.71 -5.60
N ARG A 136 5.26 1.57 -4.48
CA ARG A 136 5.10 0.41 -3.59
C ARG A 136 3.71 0.31 -2.98
N LEU A 137 3.12 1.44 -2.59
CA LEU A 137 1.75 1.49 -2.07
C LEU A 137 0.72 1.12 -3.14
N GLN A 138 0.87 1.64 -4.36
CA GLN A 138 0.00 1.28 -5.49
C GLN A 138 0.06 -0.21 -5.79
N GLY A 139 1.26 -0.80 -5.87
CA GLY A 139 1.42 -2.24 -6.10
C GLY A 139 0.76 -3.08 -5.00
N THR A 140 0.91 -2.68 -3.73
CA THR A 140 0.25 -3.35 -2.60
C THR A 140 -1.27 -3.32 -2.76
N VAL A 141 -1.85 -2.16 -3.08
CA VAL A 141 -3.30 -2.00 -3.29
C VAL A 141 -3.81 -2.84 -4.46
N GLN A 142 -3.03 -2.96 -5.53
CA GLN A 142 -3.41 -3.78 -6.69
C GLN A 142 -3.48 -5.27 -6.33
N THR A 143 -2.44 -5.82 -5.70
CA THR A 143 -2.43 -7.22 -5.24
C THR A 143 -3.60 -7.53 -4.29
N VAL A 144 -3.99 -6.56 -3.46
CA VAL A 144 -5.15 -6.68 -2.56
C VAL A 144 -6.44 -6.86 -3.36
N ARG A 145 -6.66 -6.00 -4.37
CA ARG A 145 -7.85 -6.07 -5.23
C ARG A 145 -7.95 -7.41 -5.92
N GLU A 146 -6.84 -7.90 -6.49
CA GLU A 146 -6.80 -9.18 -7.20
C GLU A 146 -7.13 -10.36 -6.29
N ARG A 147 -6.58 -10.41 -5.06
CA ARG A 147 -6.90 -11.47 -4.09
C ARG A 147 -8.38 -11.47 -3.68
N LEU A 148 -8.96 -10.29 -3.47
CA LEU A 148 -10.38 -10.17 -3.13
C LEU A 148 -11.27 -10.62 -4.30
N GLN A 149 -10.93 -10.21 -5.53
CA GLN A 149 -11.65 -10.66 -6.72
C GLN A 149 -11.60 -12.17 -6.90
N GLY A 150 -10.43 -12.79 -6.77
CA GLY A 150 -10.28 -14.24 -6.84
C GLY A 150 -11.10 -14.98 -5.79
N THR A 151 -11.10 -14.48 -4.54
CA THR A 151 -11.92 -15.05 -3.46
C THR A 151 -13.41 -15.01 -3.79
N VAL A 152 -13.90 -13.88 -4.32
CA VAL A 152 -15.30 -13.73 -4.74
C VAL A 152 -15.63 -14.68 -5.90
N GLN A 153 -14.73 -14.83 -6.87
CA GLN A 153 -14.93 -15.69 -8.02
C GLN A 153 -15.03 -17.17 -7.65
N THR A 154 -14.08 -17.70 -6.85
CA THR A 154 -14.10 -19.09 -6.36
C THR A 154 -15.42 -19.43 -5.65
N VAL A 155 -15.97 -18.49 -4.89
CA VAL A 155 -17.24 -18.71 -4.18
C VAL A 155 -18.40 -18.80 -5.15
N ARG A 156 -18.44 -17.89 -6.13
CA ARG A 156 -19.51 -17.85 -7.13
C ARG A 156 -19.51 -19.10 -7.99
N GLU A 157 -18.34 -19.49 -8.49
CA GLU A 157 -18.21 -20.57 -9.47
C GLU A 157 -18.24 -21.96 -8.81
N GLU A 158 -17.44 -22.20 -7.78
CA GLU A 158 -17.28 -23.58 -7.29
C GLU A 158 -18.34 -23.96 -6.24
N ARG A 159 -18.66 -23.07 -5.31
CA ARG A 159 -19.48 -23.43 -4.15
C ARG A 159 -20.97 -23.20 -4.38
N LEU A 160 -21.33 -22.04 -4.93
CA LEU A 160 -22.72 -21.69 -5.17
C LEU A 160 -23.30 -22.47 -6.36
N GLN A 161 -22.60 -22.55 -7.51
CA GLN A 161 -23.11 -23.33 -8.65
C GLN A 161 -23.18 -24.83 -8.34
N GLY A 162 -22.17 -25.41 -7.68
CA GLY A 162 -22.20 -26.82 -7.28
C GLY A 162 -23.35 -27.17 -6.34
N THR A 163 -23.67 -26.27 -5.40
CA THR A 163 -24.85 -26.43 -4.51
C THR A 163 -26.15 -26.38 -5.32
N VAL A 164 -26.28 -25.44 -6.25
CA VAL A 164 -27.46 -25.34 -7.13
C VAL A 164 -27.61 -26.57 -8.03
N GLN A 165 -26.51 -27.11 -8.56
CA GLN A 165 -26.52 -28.29 -9.42
C GLN A 165 -26.96 -29.56 -8.67
N THR A 166 -26.40 -29.79 -7.48
CA THR A 166 -26.79 -30.92 -6.61
C THR A 166 -28.29 -30.91 -6.30
N VAL A 167 -28.85 -29.72 -6.12
CA VAL A 167 -30.28 -29.53 -5.83
C VAL A 167 -31.13 -29.86 -7.03
N ARG A 168 -30.70 -29.42 -8.22
CA ARG A 168 -31.38 -29.70 -9.49
C ARG A 168 -31.49 -31.21 -9.73
N GLU A 169 -30.41 -31.96 -9.49
CA GLU A 169 -30.37 -33.41 -9.63
C GLU A 169 -31.32 -34.11 -8.63
N ARG A 170 -31.33 -33.69 -7.36
CA ARG A 170 -32.25 -34.24 -6.33
C ARG A 170 -33.72 -33.96 -6.63
N LEU A 171 -34.02 -32.77 -7.16
CA LEU A 171 -35.36 -32.39 -7.61
C LEU A 171 -35.81 -33.27 -8.78
N GLN A 172 -34.95 -33.47 -9.78
CA GLN A 172 -35.25 -34.33 -10.93
C GLN A 172 -35.53 -35.77 -10.50
N GLY A 173 -34.69 -36.36 -9.64
CA GLY A 173 -34.92 -37.71 -9.13
C GLY A 173 -36.22 -37.83 -8.33
N THR A 174 -36.55 -36.83 -7.52
CA THR A 174 -37.81 -36.81 -6.74
C THR A 174 -39.04 -36.75 -7.64
N VAL A 175 -39.00 -35.95 -8.71
CA VAL A 175 -40.10 -35.86 -9.70
C VAL A 175 -40.22 -37.15 -10.51
N GLN A 176 -39.11 -37.80 -10.85
CA GLN A 176 -39.12 -39.06 -11.60
C GLN A 176 -39.75 -40.20 -10.79
N THR A 177 -39.42 -40.32 -9.50
CA THR A 177 -40.00 -41.33 -8.59
C THR A 177 -41.52 -41.23 -8.37
N VAL A 178 -42.16 -40.18 -8.86
CA VAL A 178 -43.61 -39.93 -8.71
C VAL A 178 -44.34 -40.15 -10.03
N ARG A 179 -43.60 -40.14 -11.15
CA ARG A 179 -44.12 -40.43 -12.48
C ARG A 179 -44.10 -41.93 -12.80
N GLU A 180 -43.22 -42.68 -12.13
CA GLU A 180 -43.23 -44.15 -12.06
C GLU A 180 -44.24 -44.63 -11.02
#